data_AF-A0A540MF24-F1
#
_entry.id   AF-A0A540MF24-F1
#
_cell.length_a   1.000
_cell.length_b   1.000
_cell.length_c   1.000
_cell.angle_alpha   90.00
_cell.angle_beta   90.00
_cell.angle_gamma   90.00
#
_symmetry.space_group_name_H-M   'P 1'
#
loop_
_entity.id
_entity.type
_entity.pdbx_description
1 polymer ?
#
loop_
_entity_poly.entity_id
_entity_poly.type
_entity_poly.pdbx_seq_one_letter_code
_entity_poly.pdbx_strand_id
1 'polypeptide(L)'
;MGGHSPFAFPCILLLFLGGCFASVQDQVRDRITQLPGQPTVGFAQYSGYVTVNRKAGRALFYWLTESPANRRPESRPLMLWLNGGPGCSSVAYGAAQEIGPFHIRPDGKTLYLNPYAWNNLANLLFLESPAGVGFSYTNTSSDLYTAGDQRTGGCSL
;
A
#
# COMPACT_ATOMS: atom_id res chain seq x y z
N MET A 1 -0.52 -13.37 -64.84
CA MET A 1 0.08 -12.19 -64.19
C MET A 1 -0.73 -11.88 -62.95
N GLY A 2 -0.07 -11.75 -61.79
CA GLY A 2 -0.68 -11.34 -60.51
C GLY A 2 -0.65 -12.43 -59.44
N GLY A 3 0.51 -12.62 -58.80
CA GLY A 3 0.64 -13.43 -57.59
C GLY A 3 0.26 -12.60 -56.35
N HIS A 4 -0.42 -13.24 -55.38
CA HIS A 4 -0.62 -12.68 -54.05
C HIS A 4 0.16 -13.51 -53.01
N SER A 5 0.96 -12.76 -52.24
CA SER A 5 1.93 -13.20 -51.24
C SER A 5 1.25 -13.59 -49.91
N PRO A 6 1.74 -14.60 -49.15
CA PRO A 6 1.17 -14.97 -47.86
C PRO A 6 2.00 -14.36 -46.73
N PHE A 7 1.84 -13.08 -46.43
CA PHE A 7 2.48 -12.46 -45.26
C PHE A 7 1.59 -11.38 -44.67
N ALA A 8 0.73 -11.74 -43.73
CA ALA A 8 0.21 -10.81 -42.71
C ALA A 8 -0.64 -11.56 -41.69
N PHE A 9 -0.07 -12.38 -40.82
CA PHE A 9 -0.69 -12.73 -39.52
C PHE A 9 0.38 -13.41 -38.65
N PRO A 10 1.18 -12.64 -37.91
CA PRO A 10 1.13 -12.78 -36.46
C PRO A 10 1.47 -11.45 -35.75
N CYS A 11 0.48 -10.61 -35.48
CA CYS A 11 0.69 -9.45 -34.60
C CYS A 11 -0.44 -9.21 -33.57
N ILE A 12 -1.46 -10.07 -33.54
CA ILE A 12 -2.60 -9.90 -32.62
C ILE A 12 -2.42 -10.68 -31.30
N LEU A 13 -1.33 -11.46 -31.15
CA LEU A 13 -1.06 -12.26 -29.94
C LEU A 13 0.00 -11.64 -29.01
N LEU A 14 0.07 -10.30 -28.91
CA LEU A 14 0.97 -9.62 -27.96
C LEU A 14 0.27 -8.60 -27.04
N LEU A 15 -1.04 -8.39 -27.19
CA LEU A 15 -1.76 -7.35 -26.45
C LEU A 15 -2.28 -7.78 -25.06
N PHE A 16 -2.15 -9.06 -24.67
CA PHE A 16 -2.65 -9.55 -23.38
C PHE A 16 -1.62 -9.65 -22.25
N LEU A 17 -0.33 -9.44 -22.52
CA LEU A 17 0.72 -9.59 -21.50
C LEU A 17 1.05 -8.31 -20.72
N GLY A 18 0.69 -7.12 -21.22
CA GLY A 18 1.14 -5.84 -20.65
C GLY A 18 0.58 -5.46 -19.27
N GLY A 19 -0.58 -5.99 -18.88
CA GLY A 19 -1.25 -5.61 -17.63
C GLY A 19 -0.61 -6.17 -16.36
N CYS A 20 -0.06 -7.39 -16.42
CA CYS A 20 0.49 -8.07 -15.25
C CYS A 20 1.91 -7.60 -14.90
N PHE A 21 2.70 -7.15 -15.87
CA PHE A 21 4.07 -6.69 -15.63
C PHE A 21 4.13 -5.36 -14.85
N ALA A 22 3.17 -4.46 -15.06
CA ALA A 22 3.15 -3.18 -14.35
C ALA A 22 2.94 -3.36 -12.84
N SER A 23 2.02 -4.22 -12.41
CA SER A 23 1.75 -4.41 -10.97
C SER A 23 2.89 -5.11 -10.23
N VAL A 24 3.60 -6.03 -10.90
CA VAL A 24 4.72 -6.76 -10.29
C VAL A 24 5.95 -5.85 -10.13
N GLN A 25 6.25 -5.00 -11.12
CA GLN A 25 7.36 -4.05 -11.03
C GLN A 25 7.17 -3.04 -9.88
N ASP A 26 5.96 -2.52 -9.71
CA ASP A 26 5.66 -1.56 -8.64
C ASP A 26 5.75 -2.23 -7.26
N GLN A 27 5.25 -3.46 -7.11
CA GLN A 27 5.44 -4.23 -5.87
C GLN A 27 6.91 -4.46 -5.51
N VAL A 28 7.76 -4.74 -6.50
CA VAL A 28 9.20 -4.92 -6.25
C VAL A 28 9.85 -3.62 -5.79
N ARG A 29 9.44 -2.47 -6.35
CA ARG A 29 9.95 -1.14 -5.97
C ARG A 29 9.52 -0.73 -4.57
N ASP A 30 8.29 -1.06 -4.19
CA ASP A 30 7.73 -0.71 -2.90
C ASP A 30 8.21 -1.65 -1.78
N ARG A 31 8.96 -2.72 -2.11
CA ARG A 31 9.47 -3.68 -1.13
C ARG A 31 10.46 -3.01 -0.17
N ILE A 32 10.14 -3.04 1.11
CA ILE A 32 11.08 -2.65 2.15
C ILE A 32 11.96 -3.86 2.47
N THR A 33 13.27 -3.68 2.34
CA THR A 33 14.27 -4.70 2.71
C THR A 33 14.49 -4.74 4.22
N GLN A 34 14.71 -3.59 4.84
CA GLN A 34 14.86 -3.43 6.28
C GLN A 34 14.60 -1.98 6.70
N LEU A 35 13.86 -1.77 7.79
CA LEU A 35 13.69 -0.47 8.43
C LEU A 35 14.88 -0.17 9.37
N PRO A 36 15.25 1.11 9.55
CA PRO A 36 16.23 1.49 10.56
C PRO A 36 15.84 0.97 11.96
N GLY A 37 16.77 0.30 12.64
CA GLY A 37 16.53 -0.24 13.98
C GLY A 37 15.59 -1.45 14.04
N GLN A 38 15.21 -2.04 12.90
CA GLN A 38 14.34 -3.22 12.83
C GLN A 38 15.08 -4.50 13.25
N PRO A 39 14.49 -5.35 14.10
CA PRO A 39 15.00 -6.69 14.33
C PRO A 39 14.81 -7.59 13.09
N THR A 40 15.46 -8.75 13.06
CA THR A 40 15.23 -9.74 12.00
C THR A 40 13.76 -10.18 12.01
N VAL A 41 13.13 -10.20 10.84
CA VAL A 41 11.74 -10.61 10.67
C VAL A 41 11.57 -11.68 9.61
N GLY A 42 10.53 -12.49 9.76
CA GLY A 42 10.16 -13.57 8.82
C GLY A 42 8.98 -13.24 7.91
N PHE A 43 8.65 -11.96 7.72
CA PHE A 43 7.56 -11.50 6.84
C PHE A 43 8.05 -10.44 5.85
N ALA A 44 7.34 -10.32 4.74
CA ALA A 44 7.52 -9.24 3.78
C ALA A 44 6.77 -7.99 4.22
N GLN A 45 7.27 -6.83 3.80
CA GLN A 45 6.57 -5.57 3.99
C GLN A 45 6.84 -4.62 2.81
N TYR A 46 5.85 -3.80 2.49
CA TYR A 46 5.86 -2.94 1.32
C TYR A 46 5.29 -1.58 1.68
N SER A 47 5.88 -0.50 1.18
CA SER A 47 5.33 0.83 1.36
C SER A 47 5.48 1.63 0.08
N GLY A 48 4.45 2.39 -0.24
CA GLY A 48 4.45 3.21 -1.45
C GLY A 48 3.22 4.10 -1.51
N TYR A 49 2.90 4.54 -2.72
CA TYR A 49 1.84 5.50 -2.97
C TYR A 49 0.84 4.99 -3.99
N VAL A 50 -0.45 5.13 -3.68
CA VAL A 50 -1.53 4.91 -4.63
C VAL A 50 -2.10 6.26 -5.07
N THR A 51 -1.94 6.60 -6.34
CA THR A 51 -2.52 7.83 -6.90
C THR A 51 -4.04 7.69 -7.06
N VAL A 52 -4.80 8.42 -6.25
CA VAL A 52 -6.28 8.38 -6.24
C VAL A 52 -6.92 9.51 -7.05
N ASN A 53 -6.19 10.58 -7.35
CA ASN A 53 -6.63 11.60 -8.29
C ASN A 53 -5.42 12.23 -9.00
N ARG A 54 -5.21 11.86 -10.27
CA ARG A 54 -4.10 12.38 -11.07
C ARG A 54 -4.21 13.89 -11.34
N LYS A 55 -5.42 14.41 -11.58
CA LYS A 55 -5.65 15.83 -11.88
C LYS A 55 -5.32 16.73 -10.69
N ALA A 56 -5.71 16.30 -9.50
CA ALA A 56 -5.41 17.02 -8.25
C ALA A 56 -3.99 16.73 -7.72
N GLY A 57 -3.25 15.79 -8.33
CA GLY A 57 -1.97 15.31 -7.83
C GLY A 57 -2.09 14.67 -6.44
N ARG A 58 -3.14 13.87 -6.22
CA ARG A 58 -3.47 13.28 -4.93
C ARG A 58 -3.05 11.81 -4.86
N ALA A 59 -2.23 11.48 -3.87
CA ALA A 59 -1.77 10.13 -3.62
C ALA A 59 -1.84 9.77 -2.14
N LEU A 60 -2.26 8.55 -1.85
CA LEU A 60 -2.34 8.01 -0.49
C LEU A 60 -1.14 7.09 -0.25
N PHE A 61 -0.45 7.29 0.87
CA PHE A 61 0.60 6.41 1.36
C PHE A 61 -0.01 5.16 1.98
N TYR A 62 0.61 4.02 1.71
CA TYR A 62 0.25 2.76 2.32
C TYR A 62 1.48 2.06 2.90
N TRP A 63 1.26 1.23 3.91
CA TRP A 63 2.23 0.26 4.38
C TRP A 63 1.54 -1.10 4.57
N LEU A 64 1.94 -2.06 3.75
CA LEU A 64 1.52 -3.45 3.83
C LEU A 64 2.54 -4.26 4.62
N THR A 65 2.07 -5.00 5.62
CA THR A 65 2.86 -6.00 6.35
C THR A 65 2.21 -7.35 6.17
N GLU A 66 2.89 -8.25 5.50
CA GLU A 66 2.35 -9.59 5.25
C GLU A 66 2.39 -10.44 6.53
N SER A 67 1.62 -11.52 6.50
CA SER A 67 1.79 -12.58 7.48
C SER A 67 3.18 -13.23 7.35
N PRO A 68 3.78 -13.70 8.46
CA PRO A 68 5.02 -14.46 8.43
C PRO A 68 5.01 -15.59 7.39
N ALA A 69 6.13 -15.79 6.71
CA ALA A 69 6.28 -16.79 5.64
C ALA A 69 5.96 -18.21 6.14
N ASN A 70 6.33 -18.53 7.39
CA ASN A 70 5.98 -19.81 8.03
C ASN A 70 4.48 -19.98 8.31
N ARG A 71 3.66 -18.95 8.09
CA ARG A 71 2.20 -18.92 8.24
C ARG A 71 1.45 -18.78 6.92
N ARG A 72 2.14 -18.88 5.77
CA ARG A 72 1.56 -18.87 4.41
C ARG A 72 0.77 -17.60 4.09
N PRO A 73 1.43 -16.43 3.92
CA PRO A 73 0.75 -15.15 3.68
C PRO A 73 -0.22 -15.17 2.50
N GLU A 74 0.06 -15.95 1.46
CA GLU A 74 -0.79 -16.15 0.29
C GLU A 74 -2.15 -16.78 0.61
N SER A 75 -2.27 -17.46 1.76
CA SER A 75 -3.52 -18.07 2.24
C SER A 75 -4.23 -17.23 3.31
N ARG A 76 -3.65 -16.09 3.70
CA ARG A 76 -4.18 -15.22 4.75
C ARG A 76 -5.06 -14.11 4.15
N PRO A 77 -6.11 -13.67 4.86
CA PRO A 77 -6.93 -12.57 4.39
C PRO A 77 -6.12 -11.27 4.34
N LEU A 78 -6.49 -10.38 3.42
CA LEU A 78 -6.04 -8.98 3.44
C LEU A 78 -6.97 -8.18 4.36
N MET A 79 -6.39 -7.47 5.31
CA MET A 79 -7.12 -6.62 6.25
C MET A 79 -6.68 -5.17 6.08
N LEU A 80 -7.61 -4.32 5.66
CA LEU A 80 -7.42 -2.87 5.60
C LEU A 80 -7.65 -2.28 7.00
N TRP A 81 -6.70 -1.49 7.49
CA TRP A 81 -6.81 -0.77 8.74
C TRP A 81 -6.80 0.74 8.51
N LEU A 82 -7.79 1.42 9.07
CA LEU A 82 -7.97 2.86 9.02
C LEU A 82 -8.14 3.39 10.44
N ASN A 83 -7.20 4.20 10.91
CA ASN A 83 -7.45 4.99 12.12
C ASN A 83 -8.40 6.15 11.79
N GLY A 84 -9.25 6.47 12.76
CA GLY A 84 -10.31 7.46 12.62
C GLY A 84 -9.89 8.89 12.99
N GLY A 85 -10.87 9.64 13.51
CA GLY A 85 -10.82 11.12 13.58
C GLY A 85 -10.95 11.73 12.17
N PRO A 86 -10.91 13.05 12.01
CA PRO A 86 -10.37 13.62 10.79
C PRO A 86 -8.88 13.87 11.02
N GLY A 87 -8.02 13.03 10.42
CA GLY A 87 -6.60 13.35 10.27
C GLY A 87 -5.60 12.52 11.07
N CYS A 88 -6.01 11.48 11.80
CA CYS A 88 -5.05 10.61 12.49
C CYS A 88 -4.44 9.58 11.52
N SER A 89 -3.14 9.34 11.68
CA SER A 89 -2.36 8.45 10.81
C SER A 89 -2.54 6.98 11.21
N SER A 90 -2.93 6.14 10.25
CA SER A 90 -3.05 4.69 10.42
C SER A 90 -1.71 4.00 10.69
N VAL A 91 -0.63 4.59 10.18
CA VAL A 91 0.75 4.14 10.42
C VAL A 91 1.23 4.56 11.81
N ALA A 92 1.01 5.83 12.18
CA ALA A 92 1.49 6.36 13.45
C ALA A 92 0.80 5.73 14.67
N TYR A 93 -0.49 5.42 14.55
CA TYR A 93 -1.28 4.79 15.61
C TYR A 93 -1.42 3.29 15.38
N GLY A 94 -2.16 2.88 14.34
CA GLY A 94 -2.44 1.48 14.03
C GLY A 94 -1.20 0.61 13.94
N ALA A 95 -0.25 0.99 13.07
CA ALA A 95 0.94 0.18 12.83
C ALA A 95 1.96 0.27 13.97
N ALA A 96 2.22 1.46 14.51
CA ALA A 96 3.32 1.67 15.46
C ALA A 96 2.92 1.49 16.94
N GLN A 97 1.64 1.66 17.30
CA GLN A 97 1.20 1.70 18.70
C GLN A 97 0.12 0.67 19.03
N GLU A 98 -0.65 0.20 18.04
CA GLU A 98 -1.79 -0.69 18.27
C GLU A 98 -1.50 -2.12 17.79
N ILE A 99 -1.81 -2.44 16.53
CA ILE A 99 -1.92 -3.82 16.03
C ILE A 99 -0.79 -4.25 15.09
N GLY A 100 0.09 -3.33 14.70
CA GLY A 100 1.17 -3.61 13.77
C GLY A 100 2.29 -4.47 14.37
N PRO A 101 3.24 -4.90 13.51
CA PRO A 101 4.27 -5.85 13.90
C PRO A 101 5.38 -5.25 14.77
N PHE A 102 5.49 -3.92 14.84
CA PHE A 102 6.56 -3.23 15.55
C PHE A 102 6.02 -2.19 16.52
N HIS A 103 6.71 -2.06 17.64
CA HIS A 103 6.62 -0.90 18.50
C HIS A 103 7.97 -0.19 18.56
N ILE A 104 7.92 1.13 18.79
CA ILE A 104 9.10 1.98 18.90
C ILE A 104 9.63 1.92 20.34
N ARG A 105 10.93 1.68 20.51
CA ARG A 105 11.55 1.73 21.84
C ARG A 105 11.62 3.15 22.39
N PRO A 106 11.80 3.34 23.71
CA PRO A 106 11.93 4.68 24.31
C PRO A 106 13.07 5.54 23.75
N ASP A 107 14.06 4.92 23.08
CA ASP A 107 15.13 5.64 22.39
C ASP A 107 14.68 6.37 21.11
N GLY A 108 13.45 6.13 20.64
CA GLY A 108 12.87 6.70 19.43
C GLY A 108 13.55 6.26 18.13
N LYS A 109 14.43 5.25 18.18
CA LYS A 109 15.32 4.87 17.07
C LYS A 109 15.25 3.39 16.74
N THR A 110 14.99 2.53 17.72
CA THR A 110 14.97 1.09 17.54
C THR A 110 13.56 0.53 17.66
N LEU A 111 13.32 -0.58 16.98
CA LEU A 111 12.03 -1.26 16.96
C LEU A 111 12.13 -2.56 17.76
N TYR A 112 10.99 -3.01 18.29
CA TYR A 112 10.84 -4.35 18.83
C TYR A 112 9.56 -4.99 18.33
N LEU A 113 9.56 -6.32 18.21
CA LEU A 113 8.41 -7.06 17.72
C LEU A 113 7.26 -7.01 18.71
N ASN A 114 6.06 -6.76 18.20
CA ASN A 114 4.81 -6.92 18.94
C ASN A 114 4.42 -8.42 18.93
N PRO A 115 4.45 -9.13 20.08
CA PRO A 115 4.07 -10.54 20.12
C PRO A 115 2.58 -10.79 19.80
N TYR A 116 1.74 -9.76 19.88
CA TYR A 116 0.31 -9.81 19.61
C TYR A 116 -0.07 -9.14 18.27
N ALA A 117 0.91 -8.94 17.39
CA ALA A 117 0.67 -8.31 16.09
C ALA A 117 -0.39 -9.07 15.29
N TRP A 118 -1.33 -8.33 14.70
CA TRP A 118 -2.43 -8.94 13.94
C TRP A 118 -1.96 -9.53 12.61
N ASN A 119 -0.76 -9.14 12.13
CA ASN A 119 -0.19 -9.74 10.92
C ASN A 119 0.14 -11.23 11.12
N ASN A 120 0.14 -11.74 12.36
CA ASN A 120 0.22 -13.18 12.60
C ASN A 120 -0.97 -13.99 12.06
N LEU A 121 -2.08 -13.32 11.71
CA LEU A 121 -3.33 -13.92 11.24
C LEU A 121 -3.82 -13.38 9.89
N ALA A 122 -3.31 -12.23 9.43
CA ALA A 122 -3.74 -11.54 8.21
C ALA A 122 -2.56 -10.81 7.54
N ASN A 123 -2.72 -10.42 6.28
CA ASN A 123 -1.87 -9.41 5.65
C ASN A 123 -2.47 -8.03 5.99
N LEU A 124 -1.74 -7.18 6.72
CA LEU A 124 -2.25 -5.90 7.21
C LEU A 124 -1.86 -4.76 6.28
N LEU A 125 -2.85 -4.07 5.73
CA LEU A 125 -2.68 -2.87 4.93
C LEU A 125 -3.08 -1.64 5.76
N PHE A 126 -2.10 -0.85 6.18
CA PHE A 126 -2.33 0.45 6.81
C PHE A 126 -2.39 1.51 5.71
N LEU A 127 -3.46 2.29 5.68
CA LEU A 127 -3.65 3.36 4.69
C LEU A 127 -3.79 4.72 5.38
N GLU A 128 -2.97 5.67 4.95
CA GLU A 128 -3.00 7.05 5.40
C GLU A 128 -4.09 7.80 4.63
N SER A 129 -5.22 8.10 5.27
CA SER A 129 -6.36 8.76 4.63
C SER A 129 -6.99 9.80 5.56
N PRO A 130 -7.45 10.95 5.04
CA PRO A 130 -7.40 11.38 3.64
C PRO A 130 -6.01 11.91 3.22
N ALA A 131 -5.90 12.44 1.99
CA ALA A 131 -4.68 13.10 1.54
C ALA A 131 -4.35 14.32 2.42
N GLY A 132 -3.08 14.44 2.82
CA GLY A 132 -2.62 15.38 3.85
C GLY A 132 -2.37 14.73 5.21
N VAL A 133 -2.81 13.49 5.43
CA VAL A 133 -2.52 12.72 6.65
C VAL A 133 -1.20 11.96 6.51
N GLY A 134 -0.34 12.10 7.53
CA GLY A 134 0.97 11.45 7.59
C GLY A 134 1.80 11.71 6.35
N PHE A 135 2.06 10.65 5.57
CA PHE A 135 2.84 10.75 4.33
C PHE A 135 1.98 10.94 3.07
N SER A 136 0.65 10.81 3.16
CA SER A 136 -0.25 11.06 2.03
C SER A 136 -0.30 12.53 1.65
N TYR A 137 -0.37 12.83 0.36
CA TYR A 137 -0.26 14.21 -0.12
C TYR A 137 -1.26 14.54 -1.24
N THR A 138 -1.41 15.84 -1.47
CA THR A 138 -2.13 16.43 -2.60
C THR A 138 -1.35 17.64 -3.10
N ASN A 139 -1.27 17.81 -4.42
CA ASN A 139 -0.70 19.01 -5.02
C ASN A 139 -1.70 20.18 -5.05
N THR A 140 -2.94 19.96 -4.60
CA THR A 140 -4.02 20.95 -4.60
C THR A 140 -4.36 21.35 -3.16
N SER A 141 -3.84 22.48 -2.68
CA SER A 141 -3.94 22.86 -1.26
C SER A 141 -5.38 22.97 -0.72
N SER A 142 -6.37 23.30 -1.55
CA SER A 142 -7.77 23.37 -1.14
C SER A 142 -8.34 22.01 -0.68
N ASP A 143 -7.74 20.90 -1.12
CA ASP A 143 -8.14 19.57 -0.68
C ASP A 143 -7.92 19.35 0.81
N LEU A 144 -6.92 20.00 1.42
CA LEU A 144 -6.61 19.88 2.84
C LEU A 144 -7.73 20.44 3.74
N TYR A 145 -8.44 21.47 3.27
CA TYR A 145 -9.50 22.14 4.03
C TYR A 145 -10.90 21.54 3.80
N THR A 146 -11.00 20.62 2.86
CA THR A 146 -12.27 20.02 2.44
C THR A 146 -12.28 18.49 2.61
N ALA A 147 -11.18 17.93 3.12
CA ALA A 147 -11.09 16.54 3.49
C ALA A 147 -11.97 16.26 4.72
N GLY A 148 -12.92 15.34 4.62
CA GLY A 148 -13.87 15.01 5.68
C GLY A 148 -14.98 14.10 5.18
N ASP A 149 -15.84 13.66 6.10
CA ASP A 149 -16.89 12.66 5.84
C ASP A 149 -17.82 13.04 4.68
N GLN A 150 -18.10 14.32 4.49
CA GLN A 150 -18.92 14.81 3.38
C GLN A 150 -18.30 14.52 2.00
N ARG A 151 -16.96 14.57 1.89
CA ARG A 151 -16.25 14.19 0.65
C ARG A 151 -16.05 12.69 0.52
N THR A 152 -15.82 11.97 1.64
CA THR A 152 -15.62 10.52 1.63
C THR A 152 -16.93 9.77 1.38
N GLY A 153 -18.04 10.21 1.98
CA GLY A 153 -19.38 9.64 1.83
C GLY A 153 -20.11 10.03 0.54
N GLY A 154 -19.66 11.08 -0.15
CA GLY A 154 -20.19 11.50 -1.45
C GLY A 154 -19.84 10.57 -2.62
N CYS A 155 -19.07 9.50 -2.37
CA CYS A 155 -18.82 8.42 -3.32
C CYS A 155 -19.82 7.27 -3.08
N SER A 156 -21.12 7.59 -3.12
CA SER A 156 -22.18 6.59 -3.27
C SER A 156 -22.69 6.70 -4.71
N LEU A 157 -22.76 5.56 -5.40
CA LEU A 157 -23.13 5.40 -6.81
C LEU A 157 -24.33 6.26 -7.26
#